data_AF-A0A355FVD0-F1
#
_entry.id   AF-A0A355FVD0-F1
#
_cell.length_a   1.000
_cell.length_b   1.000
_cell.length_c   1.000
_cell.angle_alpha   90.00
_cell.angle_beta   90.00
_cell.angle_gamma   90.00
#
_symmetry.space_group_name_H-M   'P 1'
#
loop_
_entity.id
_entity.type
_entity.pdbx_description
1 polymer ?
#
loop_
_entity_poly.entity_id
_entity_poly.type
_entity_poly.pdbx_seq_one_letter_code
_entity_poly.pdbx_strand_id
1 'polypeptide(L)' 'TLEINLQSENFVKIIVFDLTGDIALPPQIISGLPGDILNCSLDGSTLRPGCYLVQIQGENQRTTLRWTVGR' A
#
# COMPACT_ATOMS: atom_id res chain seq x y z
N THR A 1 -9.22 -0.52 6.15
CA THR A 1 -8.92 0.77 5.50
C THR A 1 -7.56 1.24 5.96
N LEU A 2 -6.74 1.73 5.05
CA LEU A 2 -5.43 2.29 5.35
C LEU A 2 -5.56 3.81 5.41
N GLU A 3 -5.08 4.45 6.48
CA GLU A 3 -5.04 5.91 6.61
C GLU A 3 -3.60 6.41 6.47
N ILE A 4 -3.38 7.38 5.57
CA ILE A 4 -2.08 8.00 5.33
C ILE A 4 -2.25 9.51 5.46
N ASN A 5 -1.40 10.17 6.26
CA ASN A 5 -1.39 11.62 6.45
C ASN A 5 -0.22 12.23 5.68
N LEU A 6 -0.53 13.10 4.71
CA LEU A 6 0.46 13.81 3.92
C LEU A 6 0.83 15.15 4.55
N GLN A 7 2.13 15.40 4.71
CA GLN A 7 2.69 16.64 5.29
C GLN A 7 3.14 17.64 4.20
N SER A 8 3.23 17.21 2.94
CA SER A 8 3.55 18.02 1.76
C SER A 8 2.75 17.51 0.56
N GLU A 9 2.63 18.30 -0.52
CA GLU A 9 2.11 17.79 -1.79
C GLU A 9 2.99 16.63 -2.22
N ASN A 10 2.39 15.44 -2.29
CA ASN A 10 3.16 14.22 -2.48
C ASN A 10 2.33 13.16 -3.17
N PHE A 11 3.04 12.21 -3.77
CA PHE A 11 2.45 10.96 -4.17
C PHE A 11 2.85 9.87 -3.18
N VAL A 12 1.93 8.95 -2.93
CA VAL A 12 2.19 7.74 -2.18
C VAL A 12 2.16 6.58 -3.15
N LYS A 13 3.23 5.80 -3.15
CA LYS A 13 3.32 4.54 -3.88
C LYS A 13 3.02 3.38 -2.93
N ILE A 14 2.02 2.58 -3.28
CA ILE A 14 1.64 1.38 -2.54
C ILE A 14 2.07 0.17 -3.38
N ILE A 15 2.86 -0.71 -2.77
CA ILE A 15 3.39 -1.91 -3.41
C ILE A 15 3.05 -3.10 -2.52
N VAL A 16 2.54 -4.17 -3.12
CA VAL A 16 2.26 -5.42 -2.41
C VAL A 16 3.30 -6.44 -2.83
N PHE A 17 4.00 -6.99 -1.85
CA PHE A 17 4.96 -8.06 -2.02
C PHE A 17 4.44 -9.36 -1.41
N ASP A 18 4.81 -10.49 -2.00
CA ASP A 18 4.73 -11.77 -1.32
C ASP A 18 5.90 -11.95 -0.31
N LEU A 19 6.00 -13.12 0.30
CA LEU A 19 7.05 -13.42 1.27
C LEU A 19 8.40 -13.78 0.63
N THR A 20 8.47 -14.00 -0.70
CA THR A 20 9.75 -14.13 -1.42
C THR A 20 10.32 -12.76 -1.78
N GLY A 21 9.52 -11.70 -1.65
CA GLY A 21 9.89 -10.32 -1.95
C GLY A 21 9.52 -9.90 -3.37
N ASP A 22 8.76 -10.73 -4.09
CA ASP A 22 8.26 -10.43 -5.43
C ASP A 22 7.00 -9.58 -5.36
N ILE A 23 6.82 -8.70 -6.35
CA ILE A 23 5.64 -7.85 -6.45
C ILE A 23 4.42 -8.73 -6.78
N ALA A 24 3.48 -8.82 -5.84
CA ALA A 24 2.29 -9.65 -5.95
C ALA A 24 1.11 -8.93 -6.63
N LEU A 25 1.05 -7.59 -6.56
CA LEU A 25 0.06 -6.76 -7.26
C LEU A 25 0.74 -5.57 -7.95
N PRO A 26 0.18 -5.09 -9.08
CA PRO A 26 0.66 -3.86 -9.72
C PRO A 26 0.73 -2.69 -8.72
N PRO A 27 1.82 -1.91 -8.68
CA PRO A 27 1.94 -0.77 -7.79
C PRO A 27 0.84 0.27 -8.06
N GLN A 28 0.27 0.81 -6.98
CA GLN A 28 -0.68 1.91 -7.06
C GLN A 28 0.01 3.22 -6.67
N ILE A 29 -0.30 4.31 -7.36
CA ILE A 29 0.20 5.65 -7.06
C ILE A 29 -1.00 6.53 -6.79
N ILE A 30 -1.02 7.18 -5.63
CA ILE A 30 -2.10 8.05 -5.20
C ILE A 30 -1.49 9.41 -4.86
N SER A 31 -1.97 10.47 -5.50
CA SER A 31 -1.62 11.85 -5.16
C SER A 31 -2.58 12.38 -4.11
N GLY A 32 -2.08 13.20 -3.18
CA GLY A 32 -2.92 13.94 -2.25
C GLY A 32 -2.30 15.28 -1.89
N LEU A 33 -3.11 16.14 -1.29
CA LEU A 33 -2.69 17.43 -0.76
C LEU A 33 -2.31 17.30 0.72
N PRO A 34 -1.54 18.26 1.27
CA PRO A 34 -1.26 18.31 2.69
C PRO A 34 -2.55 18.31 3.52
N GLY A 35 -2.62 17.42 4.51
CA GLY A 35 -3.79 17.28 5.40
C GLY A 35 -4.89 16.34 4.88
N ASP A 36 -4.78 15.82 3.66
CA ASP A 36 -5.70 14.80 3.18
C ASP A 36 -5.51 13.47 3.93
N ILE A 37 -6.62 12.76 4.14
CA ILE A 37 -6.62 11.34 4.53
C ILE A 37 -6.87 10.54 3.26
N LEU A 38 -5.83 9.86 2.77
CA LEU A 38 -5.95 9.02 1.58
C LEU A 38 -6.47 7.63 1.94
N ASN A 39 -7.56 7.22 1.27
CA ASN A 39 -8.13 5.88 1.38
C ASN A 39 -7.78 5.05 0.13
N CYS A 40 -7.15 3.89 0.34
CA CYS A 40 -6.83 2.95 -0.73
C CYS A 40 -7.48 1.59 -0.47
N SER A 41 -8.07 1.01 -1.51
CA SER A 41 -8.56 -0.36 -1.54
C SER A 41 -7.63 -1.22 -2.38
N LEU A 42 -7.12 -2.31 -1.78
CA LEU A 42 -6.34 -3.31 -2.48
C LEU A 42 -7.27 -4.45 -2.92
N ASP A 43 -7.28 -4.74 -4.22
CA ASP A 43 -8.00 -5.90 -4.75
C ASP A 43 -7.14 -7.17 -4.59
N GLY A 44 -7.52 -8.00 -3.62
CA GLY A 44 -6.87 -9.29 -3.35
C GLY A 44 -7.49 -10.47 -4.10
N SER A 45 -8.46 -10.26 -5.00
CA SER A 45 -9.23 -11.33 -5.65
C SER A 45 -8.37 -12.32 -6.46
N THR A 46 -7.24 -11.84 -6.98
CA THR A 46 -6.28 -12.64 -7.76
C THR A 46 -5.17 -13.27 -6.90
N LEU A 47 -5.05 -12.87 -5.64
CA LEU A 47 -4.03 -13.38 -4.72
C LEU A 47 -4.43 -14.76 -4.18
N ARG A 48 -3.44 -15.64 -4.04
CA ARG A 48 -3.65 -16.89 -3.31
C ARG A 48 -3.84 -16.57 -1.82
N PRO A 49 -4.65 -17.34 -1.07
CA PRO A 49 -4.74 -17.18 0.37
C PRO A 49 -3.35 -17.27 1.00
N GLY A 50 -3.03 -16.35 1.90
CA GLY A 50 -1.67 -16.22 2.41
C GLY A 50 -1.38 -14.87 3.04
N CYS A 51 -0.09 -14.64 3.28
CA CYS A 51 0.42 -13.43 3.92
C CYS A 51 1.26 -12.64 2.92
N TYR A 52 1.03 -11.32 2.88
CA TYR A 52 1.69 -10.37 1.99
C TYR A 52 2.19 -9.17 2.78
N LEU A 53 3.17 -8.46 2.23
CA LEU A 53 3.69 -7.21 2.77
C LEU A 53 3.19 -6.05 1.91
N VAL A 54 2.45 -5.13 2.51
CA VAL A 54 2.00 -3.89 1.87
C VAL A 54 2.96 -2.80 2.28
N GLN A 55 3.76 -2.34 1.32
CA GLN A 55 4.69 -1.24 1.51
C GLN A 55 4.11 0.06 0.96
N ILE A 56 4.07 1.09 1.80
CA ILE A 56 3.58 2.42 1.48
C ILE A 56 4.80 3.33 1.50
N GLN A 57 5.12 3.95 0.36
CA GLN A 57 6.28 4.81 0.16
C GLN A 57 5.79 6.22 -0.20
N GLY A 58 6.07 7.19 0.67
CA GLY A 58 6.06 8.62 0.32
C GLY A 58 7.49 9.14 0.21
N GLU A 59 7.66 10.42 -0.11
CA GLU A 59 8.97 11.05 -0.34
C GLU A 59 9.98 10.83 0.81
N ASN A 60 9.53 10.94 2.07
CA ASN A 60 10.38 10.80 3.26
C ASN A 60 9.87 9.77 4.26
N GLN A 61 8.87 8.97 3.88
CA GLN A 61 8.24 8.02 4.77
C GLN A 61 8.06 6.69 4.09
N ARG A 62 8.34 5.63 4.84
CA ARG A 62 8.13 4.27 4.40
C ARG A 62 7.51 3.47 5.53
N THR A 63 6.33 2.94 5.27
CA THR A 63 5.61 2.07 6.21
C THR A 63 5.42 0.71 5.56
N THR A 64 5.52 -0.35 6.35
CA THR A 64 5.25 -1.71 5.89
C THR A 64 4.23 -2.34 6.81
N LEU A 65 3.19 -2.90 6.22
CA LEU A 65 2.11 -3.57 6.91
C LEU A 65 2.03 -5.01 6.45
N ARG A 66 1.59 -5.87 7.35
CA ARG A 66 1.26 -7.25 7.03
C ARG A 66 -0.21 -7.32 6.62
N TRP A 67 -0.49 -7.94 5.49
CA TRP A 67 -1.85 -8.23 5.04
C TRP A 67 -2.06 -9.73 4.90
N THR A 68 -3.05 -10.25 5.62
CA THR A 68 -3.49 -11.65 5.48
C THR A 68 -4.69 -11.69 4.56
N VAL A 69 -4.57 -12.40 3.44
CA VAL A 69 -5.66 -12.68 2.52
C VAL A 69 -6.25 -14.04 2.90
N GLY A 70 -7.44 -14.02 3.48
CA GLY A 70 -8.26 -15.21 3.77
C GLY A 70 -9.36 -15.39 2.71
N ARG A 71 -9.98 -16.58 2.70
CA ARG A 71 -11.23 -16.86 1.98
C ARG A 71 -12.32 -17.21 2.96
#